data_AF-A0A9Q1QS46-F1
#
_entry.id   AF-A0A9Q1QS46-F1
#
_cell.length_a   1.000
_cell.length_b   1.000
_cell.length_c   1.000
_cell.angle_alpha   90.00
_cell.angle_beta   90.00
_cell.angle_gamma   90.00
#
_symmetry.space_group_name_H-M   'P 1'
#
loop_
_entity.id
_entity.type
_entity.pdbx_description
1 polymer ?
#
loop_
_entity_poly.entity_id
_entity_poly.type
_entity_poly.pdbx_seq_one_letter_code
_entity_poly.pdbx_strand_id
1 'polypeptide(L)'
;MAAEPKPQKFIAGADDFGCPLKDALVAYLRSINIEVEDIGVGPYYSIGEQVGRKVSAAGTDTTFGLVSCGTGAGVQIFANKIPGIYAVRCLTVDDAKNARSINNANVLAVAGKSTSPETAIEILKTFISTPFKSPCPASDNKDWDPEIQKFLDNSLSEMAQIGNPNPNPEAQETCAICCLAKNREFVPVEIMPGGMMKIVRETPTSAIVKFKAGSVEPAHHHTFGHDLVVMKGSKRVWNLTKKEKYDLTVGDFLFTPAGDVHRVKYFEDTEFFIRWDGHWDIFLDEDLHSAKAVVGLYPLLLLMKLMAMPRE
;
A
#
# COMPACT_ATOMS: atom_id res chain seq x y z
N MET A 1 21.25 27.99 -18.03
CA MET A 1 22.26 27.64 -17.02
C MET A 1 22.08 26.17 -16.73
N ALA A 2 23.11 25.34 -16.93
CA ALA A 2 23.02 23.93 -16.53
C ALA A 2 22.85 23.89 -15.01
N ALA A 3 21.84 23.17 -14.52
CA ALA A 3 21.65 22.97 -13.09
C ALA A 3 22.93 22.37 -12.49
N GLU A 4 23.36 22.85 -11.32
CA GLU A 4 24.47 22.22 -10.61
C GLU A 4 24.14 20.73 -10.39
N PRO A 5 25.10 19.81 -10.64
CA PRO A 5 24.85 18.39 -10.46
C PRO A 5 24.48 18.12 -9.01
N LYS A 6 23.32 17.49 -8.79
CA LYS A 6 22.88 17.10 -7.45
C LYS A 6 23.93 16.18 -6.83
N PRO A 7 24.23 16.32 -5.52
CA PRO A 7 25.19 15.45 -4.85
C PRO A 7 24.74 13.99 -4.97
N GLN A 8 25.68 13.13 -5.38
CA GLN A 8 25.45 11.70 -5.54
C GLN A 8 25.87 10.96 -4.27
N LYS A 9 25.06 10.00 -3.84
CA LYS A 9 25.39 9.06 -2.75
C LYS A 9 25.40 7.64 -3.29
N PHE A 10 26.31 6.82 -2.79
CA PHE A 10 26.36 5.38 -3.06
C PHE A 10 26.07 4.56 -1.81
N ILE A 11 25.37 3.44 -1.99
CA ILE A 11 25.25 2.37 -1.00
C ILE A 11 25.98 1.15 -1.56
N ALA A 12 27.01 0.69 -0.85
CA ALA A 12 27.90 -0.36 -1.32
C ALA A 12 27.84 -1.61 -0.45
N GLY A 13 27.91 -2.80 -1.04
CA GLY A 13 28.01 -4.06 -0.32
C GLY A 13 28.55 -5.19 -1.19
N ALA A 14 29.11 -6.23 -0.57
CA ALA A 14 29.60 -7.40 -1.32
C ALA A 14 29.44 -8.73 -0.58
N ASP A 15 29.62 -9.84 -1.29
CA ASP A 15 30.01 -11.10 -0.64
C ASP A 15 31.54 -11.19 -0.51
N ASP A 16 32.02 -12.27 0.10
CA ASP A 16 33.47 -12.48 0.33
C ASP A 16 34.28 -12.47 -0.97
N PHE A 17 33.71 -12.94 -2.08
CA PHE A 17 34.38 -12.96 -3.37
C PHE A 17 34.40 -11.59 -4.06
N GLY A 18 33.43 -10.73 -3.76
CA GLY A 18 33.32 -9.38 -4.30
C GLY A 18 33.99 -8.30 -3.44
N CYS A 19 34.29 -8.58 -2.17
CA CYS A 19 34.78 -7.58 -1.22
C CYS A 19 35.99 -6.79 -1.72
N PRO A 20 37.08 -7.41 -2.21
CA PRO A 20 38.25 -6.65 -2.67
C PRO A 20 37.93 -5.67 -3.80
N LEU A 21 37.05 -6.05 -4.72
CA LEU A 21 36.65 -5.21 -5.84
C LEU A 21 35.73 -4.07 -5.37
N LYS A 22 34.77 -4.35 -4.49
CA LYS A 22 33.94 -3.32 -3.85
C LYS A 22 34.83 -2.30 -3.12
N ASP A 23 35.80 -2.74 -2.32
CA ASP A 23 36.66 -1.84 -1.55
C ASP A 23 37.45 -0.87 -2.46
N ALA A 24 37.99 -1.38 -3.58
CA ALA A 24 38.69 -0.54 -4.57
C ALA A 24 37.77 0.54 -5.16
N LEU A 25 36.52 0.18 -5.48
CA LEU A 25 35.52 1.11 -6.02
C LEU A 25 35.04 2.12 -4.98
N VAL A 26 34.81 1.68 -3.73
CA VAL A 26 34.47 2.57 -2.62
C VAL A 26 35.59 3.58 -2.37
N ALA A 27 36.85 3.14 -2.41
CA ALA A 27 38.01 4.02 -2.28
C ALA A 27 38.07 5.06 -3.41
N TYR A 28 37.79 4.64 -4.65
CA TYR A 28 37.71 5.56 -5.79
C TYR A 28 36.57 6.58 -5.64
N LEU A 29 35.36 6.16 -5.27
CA LEU A 29 34.23 7.09 -5.05
C LEU A 29 34.55 8.13 -3.98
N ARG A 30 35.15 7.69 -2.86
CA ARG A 30 35.58 8.58 -1.79
C ARG A 30 36.68 9.55 -2.23
N SER A 31 37.60 9.13 -3.10
CA SER A 31 38.68 10.01 -3.58
C SER A 31 38.17 11.14 -4.49
N ILE A 32 37.00 10.97 -5.11
CA ILE A 32 36.29 12.00 -5.89
C ILE A 32 35.17 12.69 -5.09
N ASN A 33 35.19 12.61 -3.75
CA ASN A 33 34.24 13.23 -2.82
C ASN A 33 32.78 12.80 -2.98
N ILE A 34 32.52 11.57 -3.46
CA ILE A 34 31.18 11.00 -3.45
C ILE A 34 30.94 10.31 -2.09
N GLU A 35 29.78 10.57 -1.47
CA GLU A 35 29.40 9.92 -0.22
C GLU A 35 29.14 8.43 -0.46
N VAL A 36 29.71 7.57 0.39
CA VAL A 36 29.50 6.12 0.28
C VAL A 36 29.14 5.52 1.64
N GLU A 37 27.93 4.97 1.73
CA GLU A 37 27.48 4.10 2.81
C GLU A 37 27.85 2.65 2.47
N ASP A 38 28.93 2.16 3.07
CA ASP A 38 29.40 0.78 2.91
C ASP A 38 28.77 -0.11 3.97
N ILE A 39 27.82 -0.96 3.57
CA ILE A 39 27.10 -1.86 4.49
C ILE A 39 27.86 -3.17 4.75
N GLY A 40 29.07 -3.29 4.19
CA GLY A 40 30.00 -4.37 4.48
C GLY A 40 29.80 -5.62 3.62
N VAL A 41 30.12 -6.76 4.24
CA VAL A 41 30.22 -8.06 3.58
C VAL A 41 29.22 -9.04 4.18
N GLY A 42 28.56 -9.83 3.33
CA GLY A 42 27.63 -10.85 3.76
C GLY A 42 27.17 -11.77 2.62
N PRO A 43 26.23 -12.69 2.87
CA PRO A 43 25.72 -13.56 1.83
C PRO A 43 25.16 -12.77 0.64
N TYR A 44 25.53 -13.15 -0.58
CA TYR A 44 25.24 -12.38 -1.81
C TYR A 44 23.74 -12.02 -1.97
N TYR A 45 22.83 -12.91 -1.56
CA TYR A 45 21.40 -12.67 -1.62
C TYR A 45 20.94 -11.62 -0.60
N SER A 46 21.53 -11.62 0.60
CA SER A 46 21.19 -10.67 1.65
C SER A 46 21.77 -9.29 1.34
N ILE A 47 23.02 -9.22 0.90
CA ILE A 47 23.64 -7.95 0.54
C ILE A 47 22.95 -7.30 -0.67
N GLY A 48 22.64 -8.07 -1.72
CA GLY A 48 21.90 -7.55 -2.87
C GLY A 48 20.56 -6.95 -2.45
N GLU A 49 19.80 -7.67 -1.61
CA GLU A 49 18.52 -7.23 -1.04
C GLU A 49 18.66 -5.95 -0.20
N GLN A 50 19.64 -5.91 0.72
CA GLN A 50 19.85 -4.76 1.62
C GLN A 50 20.26 -3.49 0.86
N VAL A 51 21.17 -3.59 -0.12
CA VAL A 51 21.55 -2.45 -0.96
C VAL A 51 20.35 -1.97 -1.75
N GLY A 52 19.63 -2.88 -2.42
CA GLY A 52 18.41 -2.54 -3.17
C GLY A 52 17.38 -1.82 -2.29
N ARG A 53 17.12 -2.32 -1.08
CA ARG A 53 16.17 -1.72 -0.14
C ARG A 53 16.56 -0.30 0.26
N LYS A 54 17.83 -0.09 0.58
CA LYS A 54 18.32 1.24 1.00
C LYS A 54 18.32 2.24 -0.16
N VAL A 55 18.69 1.82 -1.37
CA VAL A 55 18.63 2.67 -2.58
C VAL A 55 17.19 3.07 -2.89
N SER A 56 16.26 2.11 -2.87
CA SER A 56 14.84 2.35 -3.12
C SER A 56 14.24 3.32 -2.08
N ALA A 57 14.56 3.14 -0.80
CA ALA A 57 14.06 3.98 0.28
C ALA A 57 14.62 5.42 0.27
N ALA A 58 15.85 5.62 -0.20
CA ALA A 58 16.49 6.93 -0.26
C ALA A 58 16.04 7.79 -1.45
N GLY A 59 15.31 7.20 -2.41
CA GLY A 59 14.99 7.80 -3.69
C GLY A 59 16.14 7.66 -4.70
N THR A 60 15.80 7.26 -5.91
CA THR A 60 16.75 6.84 -6.95
C THR A 60 17.33 8.00 -7.77
N ASP A 61 16.92 9.23 -7.49
CA ASP A 61 17.37 10.43 -8.24
C ASP A 61 18.76 10.90 -7.83
N THR A 62 19.21 10.54 -6.62
CA THR A 62 20.48 11.00 -6.03
C THR A 62 21.25 9.87 -5.34
N THR A 63 20.63 8.70 -5.17
CA THR A 63 21.25 7.54 -4.52
C THR A 63 21.40 6.39 -5.49
N PHE A 64 22.61 5.85 -5.60
CA PHE A 64 22.96 4.69 -6.42
C PHE A 64 23.42 3.51 -5.55
N GLY A 65 23.29 2.30 -6.07
CA GLY A 65 23.85 1.10 -5.45
C GLY A 65 25.13 0.63 -6.15
N LEU A 66 26.03 0.05 -5.37
CA LEU A 66 27.18 -0.71 -5.85
C LEU A 66 27.21 -2.07 -5.15
N VAL A 67 27.09 -3.14 -5.93
CA VAL A 67 27.14 -4.50 -5.38
C VAL A 67 28.21 -5.33 -6.07
N SER A 68 28.87 -6.21 -5.32
CA SER A 68 29.81 -7.16 -5.90
C SER A 68 29.66 -8.55 -5.32
N CYS A 69 29.69 -9.55 -6.20
CA CYS A 69 29.96 -10.93 -5.80
C CYS A 69 30.89 -11.58 -6.82
N GLY A 70 31.24 -12.86 -6.63
CA GLY A 70 32.16 -13.56 -7.53
C GLY A 70 31.86 -13.34 -9.02
N THR A 71 30.60 -13.53 -9.45
CA THR A 71 30.16 -13.32 -10.85
C THR A 71 29.38 -12.02 -11.06
N GLY A 72 29.07 -11.26 -10.00
CA GLY A 72 28.15 -10.12 -10.02
C GLY A 72 26.66 -10.46 -10.25
N ALA A 73 26.33 -11.64 -10.80
CA ALA A 73 24.96 -11.99 -11.17
C ALA A 73 24.07 -12.26 -9.95
N GLY A 74 24.61 -12.90 -8.90
CA GLY A 74 23.85 -13.23 -7.70
C GLY A 74 23.31 -11.98 -7.01
N VAL A 75 24.19 -11.04 -6.68
CA VAL A 75 23.79 -9.77 -6.04
C VAL A 75 22.83 -8.96 -6.92
N GLN A 76 23.01 -8.97 -8.25
CA GLN A 76 22.10 -8.31 -9.19
C GLN A 76 20.68 -8.87 -9.08
N ILE A 77 20.52 -10.20 -9.10
CA ILE A 77 19.21 -10.86 -9.04
C ILE A 77 18.45 -10.44 -7.79
N PHE A 78 19.11 -10.46 -6.63
CA PHE A 78 18.46 -10.16 -5.36
C PHE A 78 18.22 -8.66 -5.14
N ALA A 79 19.10 -7.79 -5.66
CA ALA A 79 18.82 -6.35 -5.68
C ALA A 79 17.56 -6.02 -6.48
N ASN A 80 17.38 -6.64 -7.66
CA ASN A 80 16.21 -6.46 -8.53
C ASN A 80 14.90 -7.03 -7.97
N LYS A 81 14.91 -7.72 -6.83
CA LYS A 81 13.68 -8.11 -6.14
C LYS A 81 13.01 -6.94 -5.41
N ILE A 82 13.73 -5.84 -5.23
CA ILE A 82 13.22 -4.65 -4.56
C ILE A 82 12.56 -3.72 -5.59
N PRO A 83 11.30 -3.28 -5.35
CA PRO A 83 10.64 -2.33 -6.23
C PRO A 83 11.46 -1.06 -6.47
N GLY A 84 11.50 -0.60 -7.72
CA GLY A 84 12.25 0.58 -8.14
C GLY A 84 13.76 0.36 -8.32
N ILE A 85 14.26 -0.87 -8.16
CA ILE A 85 15.67 -1.19 -8.41
C ILE A 85 15.88 -1.78 -9.79
N TYR A 86 16.80 -1.17 -10.52
CA TYR A 86 17.26 -1.56 -11.84
C TYR A 86 18.77 -1.83 -11.76
N ALA A 87 19.11 -2.96 -11.17
CA ALA A 87 20.47 -3.46 -11.05
C ALA A 87 20.91 -4.17 -12.34
N VAL A 88 22.09 -3.79 -12.83
CA VAL A 88 22.70 -4.39 -14.02
C VAL A 88 24.13 -4.80 -13.72
N ARG A 89 24.50 -6.03 -14.09
CA ARG A 89 25.89 -6.46 -14.07
C ARG A 89 26.60 -5.95 -15.31
N CYS A 90 27.65 -5.16 -15.09
CA CYS A 90 28.52 -4.68 -16.16
C CYS A 90 29.88 -5.37 -16.08
N LEU A 91 30.33 -5.94 -17.21
CA LEU A 91 31.67 -6.51 -17.35
C LEU A 91 32.59 -5.61 -18.19
N THR A 92 32.01 -4.68 -18.94
CA THR A 92 32.71 -3.74 -19.80
C THR A 92 32.18 -2.31 -19.62
N VAL A 93 32.96 -1.33 -20.10
CA VAL A 93 32.56 0.08 -20.17
C VAL A 93 31.30 0.25 -21.02
N ASP A 94 31.18 -0.52 -22.11
CA ASP A 94 30.03 -0.48 -23.01
C ASP A 94 28.75 -1.00 -22.33
N ASP A 95 28.87 -2.04 -21.48
CA ASP A 95 27.75 -2.49 -20.65
C ASP A 95 27.26 -1.38 -19.72
N ALA A 96 28.16 -0.62 -19.09
CA ALA A 96 27.80 0.47 -18.21
C ALA A 96 27.07 1.61 -18.95
N LYS A 97 27.53 1.96 -20.17
CA LYS A 97 26.85 2.95 -21.01
C LYS A 97 25.44 2.49 -21.37
N ASN A 98 25.31 1.26 -21.86
CA ASN A 98 24.02 0.70 -22.23
C ASN A 98 23.06 0.62 -21.02
N ALA A 99 23.56 0.17 -19.87
CA ALA A 99 22.77 0.06 -18.64
C ALA A 99 22.16 1.39 -18.20
N ARG A 100 22.95 2.48 -18.25
CA ARG A 100 22.48 3.81 -17.89
C ARG A 100 21.57 4.42 -18.95
N SER A 101 21.96 4.32 -20.22
CA SER A 101 21.21 4.93 -21.32
C SER A 101 19.85 4.29 -21.54
N ILE A 102 19.77 2.95 -21.49
CA ILE A 102 18.58 2.19 -21.87
C ILE A 102 17.71 1.87 -20.65
N ASN A 103 18.34 1.45 -19.55
CA ASN A 103 17.61 0.93 -18.39
C ASN A 103 17.46 1.95 -17.27
N ASN A 104 18.11 3.12 -17.40
CA ASN A 104 18.30 4.06 -16.30
C ASN A 104 18.78 3.35 -15.02
N ALA A 105 19.70 2.38 -15.17
CA ALA A 105 20.13 1.52 -14.08
C ALA A 105 20.61 2.32 -12.87
N ASN A 106 20.09 2.00 -11.68
CA ASN A 106 20.41 2.72 -10.43
C ASN A 106 21.25 1.89 -9.47
N VAL A 107 21.57 0.64 -9.81
CA VAL A 107 22.51 -0.20 -9.07
C VAL A 107 23.49 -0.85 -10.05
N LEU A 108 24.79 -0.65 -9.82
CA LEU A 108 25.86 -1.29 -10.56
C LEU A 108 26.27 -2.60 -9.87
N ALA A 109 26.23 -3.71 -10.60
CA ALA A 109 26.79 -4.99 -10.15
C ALA A 109 28.11 -5.30 -10.87
N VAL A 110 29.15 -5.69 -10.14
CA VAL A 110 30.48 -6.03 -10.70
C VAL A 110 30.96 -7.42 -10.26
N ALA A 111 31.72 -8.09 -11.14
CA ALA A 111 32.17 -9.47 -10.96
C ALA A 111 33.57 -9.55 -10.30
N GLY A 112 33.62 -9.83 -9.00
CA GLY A 112 34.85 -9.86 -8.21
C GLY A 112 35.91 -10.88 -8.67
N LYS A 113 35.50 -11.94 -9.40
CA LYS A 113 36.43 -12.97 -9.92
C LYS A 113 36.88 -12.75 -11.35
N SER A 114 36.26 -11.83 -12.09
CA SER A 114 36.47 -11.69 -13.54
C SER A 114 36.75 -10.26 -14.00
N THR A 115 36.63 -9.28 -13.12
CA THR A 115 36.89 -7.87 -13.42
C THR A 115 38.05 -7.36 -12.57
N SER A 116 39.07 -6.78 -13.20
CA SER A 116 40.17 -6.13 -12.47
C SER A 116 39.71 -4.81 -11.83
N PRO A 117 40.36 -4.34 -10.74
CA PRO A 117 40.03 -3.05 -10.14
C PRO A 117 40.08 -1.88 -11.12
N GLU A 118 41.06 -1.84 -12.02
CA GLU A 118 41.23 -0.77 -13.00
C GLU A 118 40.05 -0.75 -13.98
N THR A 119 39.70 -1.91 -14.53
CA THR A 119 38.54 -2.05 -15.41
C THR A 119 37.25 -1.70 -14.69
N ALA A 120 37.07 -2.14 -13.44
CA ALA A 120 35.88 -1.83 -12.66
C ALA A 120 35.73 -0.33 -12.36
N ILE A 121 36.85 0.38 -12.14
CA ILE A 121 36.84 1.84 -11.96
C ILE A 121 36.38 2.53 -13.25
N GLU A 122 36.84 2.09 -14.43
CA GLU A 122 36.37 2.65 -15.72
C GLU A 122 34.89 2.37 -15.98
N ILE A 123 34.41 1.17 -15.61
CA ILE A 123 32.98 0.81 -15.63
C ILE A 123 32.19 1.75 -14.72
N LEU A 124 32.64 1.95 -13.48
CA LEU A 124 31.96 2.80 -12.50
C LEU A 124 31.94 4.26 -12.93
N LYS A 125 33.07 4.81 -13.40
CA LYS A 125 33.15 6.16 -13.98
C LYS A 125 32.12 6.36 -15.08
N THR A 126 32.03 5.39 -15.97
CA THR A 126 31.10 5.43 -17.09
C THR A 126 29.65 5.35 -16.61
N PHE A 127 29.38 4.50 -15.61
CA PHE A 127 28.05 4.37 -15.02
C PHE A 127 27.58 5.67 -14.35
N ILE A 128 28.45 6.37 -13.62
CA ILE A 128 28.06 7.64 -12.97
C ILE A 128 27.90 8.80 -13.95
N SER A 129 28.67 8.80 -15.05
CA SER A 129 28.71 9.91 -15.98
C SER A 129 27.70 9.80 -17.13
N THR A 130 27.11 8.62 -17.37
CA THR A 130 26.22 8.37 -18.50
C THR A 130 24.78 8.78 -18.15
N PRO A 131 24.19 9.78 -18.85
CA PRO A 131 22.80 10.16 -18.67
C PRO A 131 21.83 9.11 -19.24
N PHE A 132 20.60 9.10 -18.73
CA PHE A 132 19.54 8.32 -19.34
C PHE A 132 19.23 8.82 -20.77
N LYS A 133 18.92 7.90 -21.69
CA LYS A 133 18.67 8.17 -23.11
C LYS A 133 19.84 8.84 -23.86
N SER A 134 21.07 8.77 -23.36
CA SER A 134 22.21 9.26 -24.11
C SER A 134 22.59 8.29 -25.25
N PRO A 135 23.32 8.73 -26.28
CA PRO A 135 23.95 7.82 -27.23
C PRO A 135 24.77 6.74 -26.50
N CYS A 136 24.66 5.50 -26.97
CA CYS A 136 25.36 4.36 -26.37
C CYS A 136 25.70 3.32 -27.45
N PRO A 137 26.53 2.31 -27.14
CA PRO A 137 26.89 1.27 -28.10
C PRO A 137 25.69 0.60 -28.78
N ALA A 138 24.58 0.38 -28.06
CA ALA A 138 23.37 -0.22 -28.62
C ALA A 138 22.64 0.67 -29.64
N SER A 139 22.90 1.98 -29.63
CA SER A 139 22.38 2.94 -30.62
C SER A 139 23.42 3.28 -31.70
N ASP A 140 24.46 2.45 -31.89
CA ASP A 140 25.64 2.76 -32.69
C ASP A 140 26.30 4.09 -32.30
N ASN A 141 26.20 4.46 -31.02
CA ASN A 141 26.63 5.76 -30.46
C ASN A 141 25.96 6.98 -31.13
N LYS A 142 24.74 6.81 -31.66
CA LYS A 142 23.91 7.89 -32.19
C LYS A 142 22.80 8.25 -31.20
N ASP A 143 22.23 9.45 -31.38
CA ASP A 143 21.02 9.83 -30.66
C ASP A 143 19.88 8.86 -30.98
N TRP A 144 19.04 8.60 -29.97
CA TRP A 144 17.85 7.80 -30.16
C TRP A 144 16.87 8.50 -31.08
N ASP A 145 16.26 7.74 -31.98
CA ASP A 145 15.14 8.22 -32.80
C ASP A 145 14.00 8.74 -31.90
N PRO A 146 13.24 9.78 -32.31
CA PRO A 146 12.14 10.32 -31.51
C PRO A 146 11.14 9.28 -31.00
N GLU A 147 10.86 8.22 -31.77
CA GLU A 147 9.98 7.14 -31.32
C GLU A 147 10.58 6.34 -30.16
N ILE A 148 11.88 6.05 -30.23
CA ILE A 148 12.61 5.36 -29.16
C ILE A 148 12.75 6.25 -27.93
N GLN A 149 13.00 7.56 -28.10
CA GLN A 149 13.03 8.49 -26.97
C GLN A 149 11.70 8.49 -26.21
N LYS A 150 10.58 8.53 -26.94
CA LYS A 150 9.24 8.47 -26.36
C LYS A 150 8.99 7.14 -25.65
N PHE A 151 9.43 6.03 -26.24
CA PHE A 151 9.39 4.71 -25.59
C PHE A 151 10.17 4.72 -24.26
N LEU A 152 11.40 5.23 -24.26
CA LEU A 152 12.24 5.30 -23.06
C LEU A 152 11.62 6.21 -21.99
N ASP A 153 11.00 7.32 -22.37
CA ASP A 153 10.29 8.20 -21.43
C ASP A 153 9.14 7.48 -20.72
N ASN A 154 8.33 6.74 -21.46
CA ASN A 154 7.22 5.98 -20.89
C ASN A 154 7.72 4.79 -20.05
N SER A 155 8.86 4.20 -20.45
CA SER A 155 9.38 2.97 -19.84
C SER A 155 9.64 3.09 -18.34
N LEU A 156 10.06 4.26 -17.83
CA LEU A 156 10.31 4.43 -16.40
C LEU A 156 9.05 4.23 -15.56
N SER A 157 7.93 4.76 -16.05
CA SER A 157 6.63 4.63 -15.38
C SER A 157 6.07 3.22 -15.50
N GLU A 158 6.21 2.61 -16.69
CA GLU A 158 5.72 1.25 -16.97
C GLU A 158 6.52 0.19 -16.20
N MET A 159 7.86 0.29 -16.19
CA MET A 159 8.73 -0.61 -15.44
C MET A 159 8.43 -0.57 -13.94
N ALA A 160 8.11 0.60 -13.39
CA ALA A 160 7.76 0.75 -11.98
C ALA A 160 6.45 0.03 -11.59
N GLN A 161 5.58 -0.27 -12.57
CA GLN A 161 4.34 -1.03 -12.34
C GLN A 161 4.52 -2.55 -12.47
N ILE A 162 5.64 -3.02 -13.00
CA ILE A 162 5.89 -4.47 -13.19
C ILE A 162 5.95 -5.15 -11.82
N GLY A 163 5.12 -6.18 -11.63
CA GLY A 163 5.01 -6.92 -10.36
C GLY A 163 4.10 -6.26 -9.32
N ASN A 164 3.48 -5.10 -9.62
CA ASN A 164 2.43 -4.52 -8.79
C ASN A 164 1.07 -5.16 -9.14
N PRO A 165 0.41 -5.91 -8.24
CA PRO A 165 -0.85 -6.58 -8.53
C PRO A 165 -2.04 -5.62 -8.73
N ASN A 166 -1.90 -4.33 -8.38
CA ASN A 166 -2.92 -3.30 -8.63
C ASN A 166 -2.28 -2.09 -9.33
N PRO A 167 -2.29 -2.04 -10.68
CA PRO A 167 -1.71 -0.93 -11.44
C PRO A 167 -2.59 0.33 -11.47
N ASN A 168 -3.66 0.41 -10.65
CA ASN A 168 -4.57 1.56 -10.69
C ASN A 168 -3.96 2.75 -9.91
N PRO A 169 -3.65 3.89 -10.56
CA PRO A 169 -2.97 5.02 -9.94
C PRO A 169 -3.79 5.70 -8.82
N GLU A 170 -5.09 5.46 -8.77
CA GLU A 170 -5.99 6.00 -7.74
C GLU A 170 -5.92 5.26 -6.39
N ALA A 171 -5.19 4.14 -6.31
CA ALA A 171 -5.15 3.28 -5.13
C ALA A 171 -3.81 3.30 -4.39
N GLN A 172 -3.10 4.43 -4.41
CA GLN A 172 -1.96 4.63 -3.50
C GLN A 172 -2.49 5.01 -2.10
N GLU A 173 -3.12 4.04 -1.43
CA GLU A 173 -3.44 4.20 -0.01
C GLU A 173 -2.13 4.17 0.79
N THR A 174 -1.68 5.35 1.22
CA THR A 174 -0.50 5.55 2.08
C THR A 174 -0.71 5.11 3.53
N CYS A 175 -1.89 4.58 3.84
CA CYS A 175 -2.24 4.18 5.19
C CYS A 175 -1.68 2.77 5.49
N ALA A 176 -0.64 2.72 6.33
CA ALA A 176 -0.05 1.48 6.83
C ALA A 176 -1.09 0.52 7.44
N ILE A 177 -2.15 1.06 8.04
CA ILE A 177 -3.27 0.27 8.58
C ILE A 177 -4.10 -0.36 7.44
N CYS A 178 -4.39 0.38 6.37
CA CYS A 178 -5.14 -0.14 5.22
C CYS A 178 -4.37 -1.24 4.48
N CYS A 179 -3.05 -1.09 4.32
CA CYS A 179 -2.20 -2.14 3.73
C CYS A 179 -2.24 -3.44 4.54
N LEU A 180 -2.24 -3.35 5.87
CA LEU A 180 -2.36 -4.50 6.78
C LEU A 180 -3.78 -5.09 6.82
N ALA A 181 -4.80 -4.32 6.45
CA ALA A 181 -6.19 -4.76 6.40
C ALA A 181 -6.54 -5.48 5.08
N LYS A 182 -5.93 -5.07 3.96
CA LYS A 182 -6.29 -5.48 2.59
C LYS A 182 -6.14 -6.98 2.31
N ASN A 183 -5.17 -7.64 2.92
CA ASN A 183 -4.86 -9.05 2.68
C ASN A 183 -5.33 -10.01 3.79
N ARG A 184 -6.09 -9.50 4.77
CA ARG A 184 -6.80 -10.40 5.69
C ARG A 184 -8.11 -10.78 5.01
N GLU A 185 -8.23 -12.02 4.55
CA GLU A 185 -9.54 -12.56 4.18
C GLU A 185 -10.31 -12.85 5.46
N PHE A 186 -11.35 -12.06 5.69
CA PHE A 186 -12.22 -12.20 6.84
C PHE A 186 -13.41 -13.04 6.42
N VAL A 187 -13.69 -14.10 7.16
CA VAL A 187 -14.90 -14.91 6.95
C VAL A 187 -16.08 -14.13 7.55
N PRO A 188 -17.02 -13.62 6.75
CA PRO A 188 -18.20 -12.95 7.27
C PRO A 188 -19.12 -13.99 7.92
N VAL A 189 -19.58 -13.70 9.13
CA VAL A 189 -20.65 -14.47 9.79
C VAL A 189 -21.96 -13.75 9.52
N GLU A 190 -22.93 -14.43 8.92
CA GLU A 190 -24.30 -13.90 8.80
C GLU A 190 -24.92 -13.77 10.20
N ILE A 191 -25.38 -12.57 10.55
CA ILE A 191 -26.02 -12.31 11.85
C ILE A 191 -27.54 -12.50 11.72
N MET A 192 -28.11 -11.99 10.63
CA MET A 192 -29.54 -11.99 10.32
C MET A 192 -29.75 -11.66 8.83
N PRO A 193 -30.97 -11.78 8.27
CA PRO A 193 -31.20 -11.52 6.85
C PRO A 193 -30.73 -10.13 6.40
N GLY A 194 -29.77 -10.11 5.47
CA GLY A 194 -29.16 -8.89 4.95
C GLY A 194 -28.05 -8.28 5.81
N GLY A 195 -27.77 -8.86 6.99
CA GLY A 195 -26.76 -8.41 7.95
C GLY A 195 -25.60 -9.40 8.13
N MET A 196 -24.37 -8.90 8.03
CA MET A 196 -23.15 -9.68 8.25
C MET A 196 -22.17 -8.96 9.17
N MET A 197 -21.43 -9.73 9.96
CA MET A 197 -20.42 -9.24 10.89
C MET A 197 -19.05 -9.81 10.58
N LYS A 198 -18.03 -9.00 10.89
CA LYS A 198 -16.63 -9.34 10.86
C LYS A 198 -15.96 -8.88 12.13
N ILE A 199 -15.56 -9.81 13.00
CA ILE A 199 -14.80 -9.49 14.22
C ILE A 199 -13.42 -8.93 13.83
N VAL A 200 -13.08 -7.77 14.37
CA VAL A 200 -11.81 -7.05 14.17
C VAL A 200 -10.87 -7.25 15.36
N ARG A 201 -11.43 -7.39 16.58
CA ARG A 201 -10.70 -7.61 17.83
C ARG A 201 -11.58 -8.38 18.81
N GLU A 202 -10.99 -9.26 19.62
CA GLU A 202 -11.73 -10.07 20.59
C GLU A 202 -11.84 -9.44 22.00
N THR A 203 -10.97 -8.50 22.40
CA THR A 203 -11.05 -7.87 23.74
C THR A 203 -10.41 -6.48 23.80
N PRO A 204 -11.18 -5.39 24.05
CA PRO A 204 -12.65 -5.34 23.97
C PRO A 204 -13.11 -5.73 22.56
N THR A 205 -14.26 -6.38 22.49
CA THR A 205 -14.72 -6.96 21.23
C THR A 205 -15.13 -5.84 20.29
N SER A 206 -14.65 -5.91 19.05
CA SER A 206 -15.08 -4.96 18.02
C SER A 206 -15.25 -5.63 16.69
N ALA A 207 -16.14 -5.09 15.88
CA ALA A 207 -16.50 -5.65 14.59
C ALA A 207 -16.82 -4.57 13.57
N ILE A 208 -16.72 -4.95 12.30
CA ILE A 208 -17.35 -4.24 11.19
C ILE A 208 -18.62 -4.99 10.85
N VAL A 209 -19.74 -4.27 10.83
CA VAL A 209 -21.05 -4.81 10.49
C VAL A 209 -21.56 -4.15 9.22
N LYS A 210 -22.14 -4.97 8.34
CA LYS A 210 -22.73 -4.53 7.07
C LYS A 210 -24.17 -4.96 6.98
N PHE A 211 -25.03 -4.05 6.56
CA PHE A 211 -26.41 -4.35 6.21
C PHE A 211 -26.73 -3.87 4.80
N LYS A 212 -27.49 -4.67 4.06
CA LYS A 212 -28.03 -4.28 2.74
C LYS A 212 -29.12 -3.23 2.87
N ALA A 213 -29.21 -2.35 1.89
CA ALA A 213 -30.30 -1.37 1.80
C ALA A 213 -31.67 -2.05 1.92
N GLY A 214 -32.57 -1.45 2.70
CA GLY A 214 -33.90 -1.99 2.99
C GLY A 214 -33.96 -3.04 4.10
N SER A 215 -32.83 -3.47 4.65
CA SER A 215 -32.80 -4.37 5.80
C SER A 215 -33.39 -3.71 7.05
N VAL A 216 -33.92 -4.54 7.95
CA VAL A 216 -34.51 -4.12 9.22
C VAL A 216 -33.99 -5.04 10.31
N GLU A 217 -33.52 -4.45 11.41
CA GLU A 217 -33.34 -5.16 12.67
C GLU A 217 -34.65 -5.01 13.45
N PRO A 218 -35.31 -6.12 13.85
CA PRO A 218 -36.47 -6.08 14.74
C PRO A 218 -36.15 -5.40 16.06
N ALA A 219 -37.17 -5.10 16.87
CA ALA A 219 -36.92 -4.69 18.25
C ALA A 219 -36.07 -5.75 18.97
N HIS A 220 -34.95 -5.33 19.54
CA HIS A 220 -34.03 -6.21 20.24
C HIS A 220 -33.21 -5.45 21.28
N HIS A 221 -32.54 -6.20 22.15
CA HIS A 221 -31.58 -5.68 23.13
C HIS A 221 -30.37 -6.61 23.28
N HIS A 222 -29.36 -6.11 24.01
CA HIS A 222 -28.09 -6.78 24.29
C HIS A 222 -27.79 -6.76 25.80
N THR A 223 -27.05 -7.75 26.29
CA THR A 223 -26.57 -7.76 27.69
C THR A 223 -25.56 -6.63 27.94
N PHE A 224 -24.72 -6.34 26.95
CA PHE A 224 -23.70 -5.30 27.04
C PHE A 224 -24.07 -4.09 26.20
N GLY A 225 -23.71 -2.90 26.70
CA GLY A 225 -23.82 -1.68 25.92
C GLY A 225 -22.81 -1.69 24.79
N HIS A 226 -23.14 -1.01 23.69
CA HIS A 226 -22.27 -0.93 22.54
C HIS A 226 -22.23 0.49 21.98
N ASP A 227 -21.07 0.84 21.45
CA ASP A 227 -20.88 2.06 20.67
C ASP A 227 -20.69 1.71 19.20
N LEU A 228 -21.19 2.57 18.32
CA LEU A 228 -20.99 2.43 16.88
C LEU A 228 -20.65 3.75 16.21
N VAL A 229 -19.94 3.66 15.08
CA VAL A 229 -19.69 4.75 14.14
C VAL A 229 -20.04 4.29 12.73
N VAL A 230 -20.86 5.07 12.02
CA VAL A 230 -21.20 4.78 10.63
C VAL A 230 -20.02 5.12 9.72
N MET A 231 -19.56 4.13 8.96
CA MET A 231 -18.44 4.26 8.01
C MET A 231 -18.92 4.46 6.57
N LYS A 232 -20.12 3.95 6.24
CA LYS A 232 -20.76 4.07 4.92
C LYS A 232 -22.27 4.00 5.05
N GLY A 233 -22.98 4.72 4.18
CA GLY A 233 -24.44 4.63 4.05
C GLY A 233 -25.19 5.37 5.16
N SER A 234 -26.45 4.98 5.36
CA SER A 234 -27.35 5.63 6.30
C SER A 234 -28.34 4.66 6.95
N LYS A 235 -28.56 4.85 8.25
CA LYS A 235 -29.49 4.04 9.06
C LYS A 235 -30.29 4.92 10.00
N ARG A 236 -31.45 4.42 10.42
CA ARG A 236 -32.25 5.01 11.50
C ARG A 236 -32.38 4.03 12.62
N VAL A 237 -32.09 4.49 13.83
CA VAL A 237 -32.26 3.75 15.08
C VAL A 237 -33.41 4.37 15.85
N TRP A 238 -34.40 3.56 16.21
CA TRP A 238 -35.42 3.93 17.18
C TRP A 238 -35.05 3.28 18.50
N ASN A 239 -34.71 4.08 19.51
CA ASN A 239 -34.58 3.59 20.87
C ASN A 239 -35.98 3.56 21.49
N LEU A 240 -36.55 2.37 21.61
CA LEU A 240 -37.93 2.17 22.06
C LEU A 240 -38.07 2.37 23.57
N THR A 241 -37.01 2.08 24.33
CA THR A 241 -36.95 2.35 25.78
C THR A 241 -37.08 3.85 26.05
N LYS A 242 -36.29 4.67 25.35
CA LYS A 242 -36.25 6.13 25.52
C LYS A 242 -37.29 6.89 24.69
N LYS A 243 -37.92 6.21 23.73
CA LYS A 243 -38.84 6.81 22.73
C LYS A 243 -38.16 7.90 21.89
N GLU A 244 -36.90 7.66 21.55
CA GLU A 244 -36.08 8.57 20.76
C GLU A 244 -35.74 7.97 19.40
N LYS A 245 -35.37 8.84 18.47
CA LYS A 245 -35.03 8.46 17.10
C LYS A 245 -33.75 9.14 16.66
N TYR A 246 -32.85 8.35 16.10
CA TYR A 246 -31.55 8.81 15.61
C TYR A 246 -31.45 8.48 14.12
N ASP A 247 -31.25 9.51 13.29
CA ASP A 247 -30.90 9.36 11.87
C ASP A 247 -29.38 9.48 11.77
N LEU A 248 -28.72 8.40 11.38
CA LEU A 248 -27.26 8.29 11.36
C LEU A 248 -26.74 8.19 9.92
N THR A 249 -25.70 8.95 9.63
CA THR A 249 -24.97 9.04 8.37
C THR A 249 -23.47 8.91 8.62
N VAL A 250 -22.65 8.90 7.57
CA VAL A 250 -21.20 8.69 7.67
C VAL A 250 -20.55 9.65 8.66
N GLY A 251 -19.84 9.09 9.65
CA GLY A 251 -19.17 9.83 10.72
C GLY A 251 -19.99 9.96 12.00
N ASP A 252 -21.30 9.68 11.97
CA ASP A 252 -22.14 9.76 13.17
C ASP A 252 -21.86 8.62 14.14
N PHE A 253 -21.83 8.96 15.43
CA PHE A 253 -21.61 8.06 16.55
C PHE A 253 -22.91 7.84 17.34
N LEU A 254 -23.16 6.61 17.78
CA LEU A 254 -24.26 6.30 18.71
C LEU A 254 -23.79 5.29 19.76
N PHE A 255 -24.04 5.61 21.03
CA PHE A 255 -23.93 4.67 22.13
C PHE A 255 -25.31 4.17 22.55
N THR A 256 -25.49 2.85 22.58
CA THR A 256 -26.69 2.18 23.09
C THR A 256 -26.33 1.50 24.42
N PRO A 257 -26.91 1.95 25.55
CA PRO A 257 -26.74 1.29 26.84
C PRO A 257 -27.22 -0.16 26.85
N ALA A 258 -26.64 -0.98 27.73
CA ALA A 258 -27.09 -2.33 28.00
C ALA A 258 -28.59 -2.36 28.34
N GLY A 259 -29.32 -3.31 27.75
CA GLY A 259 -30.77 -3.49 27.98
C GLY A 259 -31.69 -2.46 27.32
N ASP A 260 -31.17 -1.42 26.65
CA ASP A 260 -32.03 -0.53 25.85
C ASP A 260 -32.57 -1.30 24.62
N VAL A 261 -33.89 -1.36 24.49
CA VAL A 261 -34.55 -1.98 23.34
C VAL A 261 -34.54 -1.02 22.18
N HIS A 262 -34.06 -1.47 21.03
CA HIS A 262 -34.01 -0.64 19.84
C HIS A 262 -34.37 -1.41 18.57
N ARG A 263 -34.79 -0.65 17.55
CA ARG A 263 -35.12 -1.13 16.21
C ARG A 263 -34.33 -0.33 15.19
N VAL A 264 -33.96 -0.95 14.08
CA VAL A 264 -33.13 -0.29 13.06
C VAL A 264 -33.69 -0.49 11.65
N LYS A 265 -33.62 0.55 10.82
CA LYS A 265 -33.83 0.46 9.36
C LYS A 265 -32.61 0.98 8.64
N TYR A 266 -32.19 0.26 7.61
CA TYR A 266 -31.11 0.65 6.71
C TYR A 266 -31.69 1.21 5.42
N PHE A 267 -31.39 2.46 5.08
CA PHE A 267 -31.89 3.08 3.84
C PHE A 267 -30.96 2.85 2.66
N GLU A 268 -29.68 2.66 2.93
CA GLU A 268 -28.62 2.37 1.96
C GLU A 268 -27.82 1.14 2.40
N ASP A 269 -26.96 0.63 1.52
CA ASP A 269 -25.93 -0.34 1.90
C ASP A 269 -25.03 0.32 2.95
N THR A 270 -25.17 -0.11 4.20
CA THR A 270 -24.61 0.56 5.36
C THR A 270 -23.52 -0.29 5.99
N GLU A 271 -22.40 0.34 6.31
CA GLU A 271 -21.27 -0.25 7.03
C GLU A 271 -20.98 0.59 8.27
N PHE A 272 -20.82 -0.07 9.42
CA PHE A 272 -20.48 0.60 10.66
C PHE A 272 -19.47 -0.23 11.48
N PHE A 273 -18.61 0.47 12.20
CA PHE A 273 -17.78 -0.12 13.23
C PHE A 273 -18.59 -0.15 14.53
N ILE A 274 -18.56 -1.27 15.24
CA ILE A 274 -19.23 -1.45 16.52
C ILE A 274 -18.24 -2.04 17.54
N ARG A 275 -18.32 -1.59 18.78
CA ARG A 275 -17.53 -2.07 19.91
C ARG A 275 -18.43 -2.34 21.10
N TRP A 276 -18.15 -3.41 21.82
CA TRP A 276 -18.80 -3.79 23.07
C TRP A 276 -17.84 -4.55 23.97
N ASP A 277 -18.21 -4.70 25.24
CA ASP A 277 -17.47 -5.53 26.18
C ASP A 277 -18.12 -6.92 26.31
N GLY A 278 -17.32 -7.94 26.59
CA GLY A 278 -17.84 -9.30 26.81
C GLY A 278 -18.23 -10.05 25.54
N HIS A 279 -19.15 -11.01 25.71
CA HIS A 279 -19.63 -11.85 24.61
C HIS A 279 -20.72 -11.14 23.81
N TRP A 280 -20.83 -11.46 22.52
CA TRP A 280 -21.93 -10.96 21.69
C TRP A 280 -23.20 -11.76 21.96
N ASP A 281 -24.30 -11.05 22.16
CA ASP A 281 -25.64 -11.60 22.20
C ASP A 281 -26.61 -10.69 21.44
N ILE A 282 -27.77 -11.23 21.10
CA ILE A 282 -28.89 -10.44 20.58
C ILE A 282 -30.18 -11.13 21.01
N PHE A 283 -31.02 -10.41 21.75
CA PHE A 283 -32.32 -10.89 22.20
C PHE A 283 -33.41 -10.20 21.39
N LEU A 284 -34.05 -10.95 20.49
CA LEU A 284 -35.13 -10.43 19.65
C LEU A 284 -36.42 -10.33 20.48
N ASP A 285 -36.93 -9.11 20.65
CA ASP A 285 -38.20 -8.81 21.31
C ASP A 285 -39.38 -8.74 20.31
N GLU A 286 -39.07 -8.81 19.01
CA GLU A 286 -40.03 -8.74 17.91
C GLU A 286 -39.58 -9.63 16.74
N ASP A 287 -40.54 -10.21 16.01
CA ASP A 287 -40.25 -10.97 14.80
C ASP A 287 -40.05 -10.07 13.56
N LEU A 288 -39.35 -10.58 12.55
CA LEU A 288 -39.00 -9.82 11.35
C LEU A 288 -40.20 -9.37 10.52
N HIS A 289 -41.33 -10.11 10.54
CA HIS A 289 -42.52 -9.74 9.79
C HIS A 289 -43.20 -8.53 10.44
N SER A 290 -43.38 -8.56 11.76
CA SER A 290 -43.90 -7.45 12.56
C SER A 290 -43.05 -6.18 12.39
N ALA A 291 -41.72 -6.33 12.47
CA ALA A 291 -40.80 -5.21 12.28
C ALA A 291 -40.94 -4.55 10.88
N LYS A 292 -41.05 -5.36 9.82
CA LYS A 292 -41.24 -4.86 8.45
C LYS A 292 -42.57 -4.14 8.27
N ALA A 293 -43.65 -4.64 8.88
CA ALA A 293 -44.97 -4.01 8.81
C ALA A 293 -44.97 -2.61 9.45
N VAL A 294 -44.38 -2.48 10.64
CA VAL A 294 -44.27 -1.20 11.35
C VAL A 294 -43.41 -0.21 10.56
N VAL A 295 -42.26 -0.64 10.06
CA VAL A 295 -41.32 0.21 9.31
C VAL A 295 -41.84 0.59 7.91
N GLY A 296 -42.72 -0.22 7.32
CA GLY A 296 -43.41 0.03 6.05
C GLY A 296 -44.61 0.97 6.14
N LEU A 297 -45.22 1.14 7.33
CA LEU A 297 -46.37 2.01 7.57
C LEU A 297 -46.00 3.48 7.87
N TYR A 298 -44.75 3.77 8.20
CA TYR A 298 -44.29 5.13 8.50
C TYR A 298 -44.16 6.13 7.32
N PRO A 299 -44.28 5.77 6.02
CA PRO A 299 -44.44 6.78 4.97
C PRO A 299 -45.86 7.39 4.91
N LEU A 300 -46.88 6.75 5.53
CA LEU A 300 -48.29 7.17 5.37
C LEU A 300 -48.94 7.79 6.61
N LEU A 301 -48.36 7.65 7.81
CA LEU A 301 -48.98 8.12 9.05
C LEU A 301 -48.68 9.59 9.42
N LEU A 302 -48.17 10.40 8.49
CA LEU A 302 -48.06 11.86 8.67
C LEU A 302 -49.29 12.63 8.13
N LEU A 303 -50.25 11.98 7.45
CA LEU A 303 -51.39 12.67 6.83
C LEU A 303 -52.76 12.50 7.52
N MET A 304 -52.93 11.60 8.51
CA MET A 304 -54.28 11.25 9.00
C MET A 304 -54.47 11.25 10.53
N LYS A 305 -53.63 11.96 11.31
CA LYS A 305 -53.88 12.14 12.76
C LYS A 305 -53.85 13.57 13.30
N LEU A 306 -53.82 14.57 12.41
CA LEU A 306 -53.98 16.00 12.76
C LEU A 306 -55.22 16.67 12.16
N MET A 307 -56.04 15.94 11.38
CA MET A 307 -57.28 16.48 10.80
C MET A 307 -58.42 15.44 10.85
N ALA A 308 -59.11 15.39 11.99
CA ALA A 308 -60.48 14.90 12.23
C ALA A 308 -60.53 14.27 13.63
N MET A 309 -61.29 14.68 14.64
CA MET A 309 -62.31 15.71 14.92
C MET A 309 -62.56 15.62 16.46
N PRO A 310 -63.38 16.46 17.12
CA PRO A 310 -63.74 17.85 16.87
C PRO A 310 -63.39 18.76 18.08
N ARG A 311 -63.49 20.08 17.88
CA ARG A 311 -63.80 21.01 18.97
C ARG A 311 -65.32 21.00 19.14
N GLU A 312 -65.76 20.40 20.24
CA GLU A 312 -66.79 20.82 21.21
C GLU A 312 -67.08 19.64 22.15
#